data_AF-R6DST6-F1
#
_entry.id   AF-R6DST6-F1
#
_cell.length_a   1.000
_cell.length_b   1.000
_cell.length_c   1.000
_cell.angle_alpha   90.00
_cell.angle_beta   90.00
_cell.angle_gamma   90.00
#
_symmetry.space_group_name_H-M   'P 1'
#
loop_
_entity.id
_entity.type
_entity.pdbx_description
1 polymer ?
#
loop_
_entity_poly.entity_id
_entity_poly.type
_entity_poly.pdbx_seq_one_letter_code
_entity_poly.pdbx_strand_id
1 'polypeptide(L)' 'MESKANVQTRATMKYQKKVGIIAKSFKIKKELADNFKIACEKAGVSQASQISRMMQQFIDSVSDSDTEKQQ' A
#
# COMPACT_ATOMS: atom_id res chain seq x y z
N MET A 1 15.70 24.68 -5.26
CA MET A 1 14.72 24.96 -4.18
C MET A 1 14.88 23.85 -3.16
N GLU A 2 15.83 24.00 -2.25
CA GLU A 2 16.18 22.94 -1.30
C GLU A 2 15.35 23.13 -0.03
N SER A 3 14.15 22.55 -0.02
CA SER A 3 13.27 22.58 1.15
C SER A 3 13.90 21.71 2.25
N LYS A 4 14.55 22.38 3.21
CA LYS A 4 15.19 21.78 4.38
C LYS A 4 14.13 21.03 5.20
N ALA A 5 14.02 19.72 5.01
CA ALA A 5 13.05 18.88 5.70
C ALA A 5 13.18 19.04 7.23
N ASN A 6 12.05 19.30 7.91
CA ASN A 6 11.94 19.47 9.36
C ASN A 6 12.47 18.22 10.10
N VAL A 7 12.90 18.37 11.36
CA VAL A 7 13.36 17.27 12.23
C VAL A 7 12.38 16.10 12.28
N GLN A 8 11.08 16.38 12.25
CA GLN A 8 10.03 15.36 12.18
C GLN A 8 10.11 14.55 10.88
N THR A 9 10.23 15.21 9.73
CA THR A 9 10.35 14.53 8.42
C THR A 9 11.59 13.66 8.36
N ARG A 10 12.72 14.12 8.91
CA ARG A 10 13.97 13.32 8.98
C ARG A 10 13.81 12.09 9.88
N ALA A 11 13.14 12.23 11.02
CA ALA A 11 12.86 11.12 11.91
C ALA A 11 11.93 10.07 11.25
N THR A 12 10.86 10.52 10.59
CA THR A 12 9.96 9.65 9.83
C THR A 12 10.68 8.89 8.72
N MET A 13 11.54 9.56 7.95
CA MET A 13 12.34 8.88 6.92
C MET A 13 13.31 7.83 7.49
N LYS A 14 13.98 8.13 8.62
CA LYS A 14 14.85 7.17 9.30
C LYS A 14 14.08 5.94 9.77
N TYR A 15 12.89 6.15 10.33
CA TYR A 15 12.03 5.06 10.77
C TYR A 15 11.56 4.21 9.59
N GLN A 16 11.01 4.83 8.55
CA GLN A 16 10.56 4.13 7.33
C GLN A 16 11.66 3.27 6.72
N LYS A 17 12.89 3.81 6.62
CA LYS A 17 14.06 3.06 6.16
C LYS A 17 14.40 1.89 7.09
N LYS A 18 14.32 2.07 8.40
CA LYS A 18 14.59 1.01 9.39
C LYS A 18 13.58 -0.13 9.30
N VAL A 19 12.31 0.16 9.06
CA VAL A 19 11.24 -0.84 9.02
C VAL A 19 10.85 -1.29 7.60
N GLY A 20 11.61 -0.88 6.57
CA GLY A 20 11.39 -1.30 5.18
C GLY A 20 10.14 -0.72 4.52
N ILE A 21 9.55 0.35 5.08
CA ILE A 21 8.38 1.01 4.48
C ILE A 21 8.84 1.84 3.28
N ILE A 22 8.24 1.58 2.11
CA ILE A 22 8.43 2.35 0.90
C ILE A 22 7.11 3.01 0.47
N ALA A 23 7.19 4.20 -0.10
CA ALA A 23 6.04 4.83 -0.76
C ALA A 23 6.07 4.48 -2.25
N LYS A 24 5.04 3.78 -2.74
CA LYS A 24 4.78 3.62 -4.17
C LYS A 24 3.52 4.40 -4.55
N SER A 25 3.61 5.18 -5.62
CA SER A 25 2.48 5.93 -6.16
C SER A 25 1.99 5.30 -7.47
N PHE A 26 0.68 5.17 -7.59
CA PHE A 26 0.01 4.70 -8.81
C PHE A 26 -1.04 5.72 -9.21
N LYS A 27 -1.31 5.82 -10.52
CA LYS A 27 -2.44 6.60 -11.03
C LYS A 27 -3.66 5.69 -11.11
N ILE A 28 -4.76 6.09 -10.46
CA ILE A 28 -6.04 5.38 -10.49
C ILE A 28 -7.18 6.38 -10.74
N LYS A 29 -8.35 5.87 -11.16
CA LYS A 29 -9.54 6.71 -11.36
C LYS A 29 -9.97 7.32 -10.04
N LYS A 30 -10.32 8.62 -10.04
CA LYS A 30 -10.78 9.36 -8.84
C LYS A 30 -11.97 8.66 -8.17
N GLU A 31 -12.98 8.30 -8.95
CA GLU A 31 -14.18 7.64 -8.46
C GLU A 31 -13.87 6.33 -7.72
N LEU A 32 -12.92 5.53 -8.25
CA LEU A 32 -12.49 4.30 -7.61
C LEU A 32 -11.83 4.58 -6.25
N ALA A 33 -10.95 5.59 -6.18
CA ALA A 33 -10.29 5.97 -4.93
C ALA A 33 -11.28 6.48 -3.87
N ASP A 34 -12.23 7.32 -4.29
CA ASP A 34 -13.27 7.88 -3.41
C ASP A 34 -14.18 6.77 -2.87
N ASN A 35 -14.64 5.85 -3.74
CA ASN A 35 -15.45 4.71 -3.33
C ASN A 35 -14.70 3.76 -2.41
N PHE A 36 -13.41 3.51 -2.68
CA PHE A 36 -12.57 2.68 -1.81
C PHE A 36 -12.40 3.29 -0.43
N LYS A 37 -12.20 4.62 -0.33
CA LYS A 37 -12.15 5.34 0.94
C LYS A 37 -13.44 5.15 1.74
N ILE A 38 -14.60 5.39 1.12
CA ILE A 38 -15.91 5.22 1.78
C ILE A 38 -16.11 3.77 2.26
N ALA A 39 -15.70 2.79 1.46
CA ALA A 39 -15.78 1.38 1.84
C ALA A 39 -14.90 1.07 3.05
N CYS A 40 -13.66 1.58 3.09
CA CYS A 40 -12.75 1.41 4.22
C CYS A 40 -13.31 2.04 5.51
N GLU A 41 -13.89 3.24 5.40
CA GLU A 41 -14.52 3.94 6.54
C GLU A 41 -15.71 3.13 7.10
N LYS A 42 -16.58 2.62 6.22
CA LYS A 42 -17.71 1.75 6.62
C LYS A 42 -17.24 0.44 7.26
N ALA A 43 -16.13 -0.11 6.79
CA ALA A 43 -15.56 -1.34 7.33
C ALA A 43 -14.70 -1.12 8.58
N GLY A 44 -14.44 0.13 8.98
CA GLY A 44 -13.61 0.46 10.14
C GLY A 44 -12.12 0.12 9.95
N VAL A 45 -11.63 0.10 8.71
CA VAL A 45 -10.23 -0.22 8.38
C VAL A 45 -9.51 0.97 7.74
N SER A 46 -8.18 0.99 7.86
CA SER A 46 -7.39 1.98 7.11
C SER A 46 -7.26 1.58 5.64
N GLN A 47 -7.18 2.57 4.74
CA GLN A 47 -6.93 2.31 3.32
C GLN A 47 -5.62 1.54 3.10
N ALA A 48 -4.56 1.90 3.84
CA ALA A 48 -3.26 1.23 3.76
C ALA A 48 -3.35 -0.24 4.15
N SER A 49 -3.99 -0.56 5.29
CA SER A 49 -4.14 -1.95 5.75
C SER A 49 -4.96 -2.79 4.77
N GLN A 50 -6.04 -2.22 4.21
CA GLN A 50 -6.86 -2.92 3.23
C GLN A 50 -6.10 -3.17 1.92
N ILE A 51 -5.33 -2.19 1.42
CA ILE A 51 -4.47 -2.37 0.24
C ILE A 51 -3.42 -3.45 0.50
N SER A 52 -2.72 -3.41 1.63
CA SER A 52 -1.71 -4.42 1.99
C SER A 52 -2.31 -5.83 2.02
N ARG A 53 -3.52 -5.98 2.58
CA ARG A 53 -4.24 -7.26 2.57
C ARG A 53 -4.55 -7.72 1.16
N MET A 54 -5.13 -6.86 0.32
CA MET A 54 -5.46 -7.21 -1.07
C MET A 54 -4.23 -7.56 -1.90
N MET A 55 -3.09 -6.87 -1.67
CA MET A 55 -1.81 -7.19 -2.30
C MET A 55 -1.32 -8.59 -1.89
N GLN A 56 -1.35 -8.92 -0.59
CA GLN A 56 -0.94 -10.24 -0.10
C GLN A 56 -1.84 -11.33 -0.67
N GLN A 57 -3.17 -11.14 -0.63
CA GLN A 57 -4.12 -12.10 -1.20
C GLN A 57 -3.85 -12.37 -2.69
N PHE A 58 -3.50 -11.33 -3.46
CA PHE A 58 -3.15 -11.51 -4.86
C PHE A 58 -1.83 -12.27 -5.04
N ILE A 59 -0.80 -11.95 -4.24
CA ILE A 59 0.49 -12.67 -4.24
C ILE A 59 0.25 -14.15 -3.95
N ASP A 60 -0.46 -14.46 -2.87
CA ASP A 60 -0.76 -15.84 -2.46
C ASP A 60 -1.53 -16.57 -3.58
N SER A 61 -2.54 -15.92 -4.15
CA SER A 61 -3.33 -16.52 -5.25
C SER A 61 -2.50 -16.87 -6.48
N VAL A 62 -1.46 -16.10 -6.78
CA VAL A 62 -0.58 -16.35 -7.94
C VAL A 62 0.48 -17.41 -7.58
N SER A 63 1.05 -17.36 -6.38
CA SER A 63 2.04 -18.33 -5.91
C SER A 63 1.48 -19.73 -5.71
N ASP A 64 0.22 -19.86 -5.28
CA ASP A 64 -0.46 -21.15 -5.20
C ASP A 64 -0.83 -21.70 -6.60
N SER A 65 -0.93 -20.82 -7.61
CA SER A 65 -1.25 -21.16 -9.00
C SER A 65 -0.07 -21.67 -9.83
N ASP A 66 1.17 -21.58 -9.33
CA ASP A 66 2.37 -22.06 -10.03
C ASP A 66 2.49 -23.61 -10.05
N THR A 67 1.55 -24.34 -9.45
CA THR A 67 1.55 -25.82 -9.41
C THR A 67 0.71 -26.50 -10.51
N GLU A 68 -0.05 -25.78 -11.34
CA GLU A 68 -1.03 -26.41 -12.26
C GLU A 68 -0.96 -26.00 -13.74
N LYS A 69 0.10 -25.34 -14.21
CA LYS A 69 0.30 -25.13 -15.67
C LYS A 69 1.70 -25.44 -16.17
N GLN A 70 2.10 -26.70 -16.00
CA GLN A 70 3.01 -27.39 -16.92
C GLN A 70 2.51 -28.82 -17.17
N GLN A 71 1.58 -28.97 -18.11
CA GLN A 71 1.36 -30.19 -18.89
C GLN A 71 0.86 -29.82 -20.27
#